data_AF-H6Q6N7-F1
#
_entry.id   AF-H6Q6N7-F1
#
_cell.length_a   1.000
_cell.length_b   1.000
_cell.length_c   1.000
_cell.angle_alpha   90.00
_cell.angle_beta   90.00
_cell.angle_gamma   90.00
#
_symmetry.space_group_name_H-M   'P 1'
#
loop_
_entity.id
_entity.type
_entity.pdbx_description
1 polymer ?
#
loop_
_entity_poly.entity_id
_entity_poly.type
_entity_poly.pdbx_seq_one_letter_code
_entity_poly.pdbx_strand_id
1 'polypeptide(L)'
;MREYVEGYVKKLRIEHELREEGGKPKLVVRFKDESGRELAHINMRWTGRELRAVFKGAKENAERLASILSALGAEAEVRKYGREWYVQLTTDSITAIRRVEWIEAVKALVEELYKNGVISVKKKEELIKKIEAGPNTVEIAGVEMSVVKREKAGSKWLEIRYQPKSTDAFEAAVKALEETGFEDGVHFTAKKPEKEEGGHIYLKIPAGLWRLEELRRQGVGWAEKAVRRLEEIARGRGFYDLLDEHLKPAKEAETIDPRGMVAEDKERGIRAVIRDVKAEWEGNRPRVVVEYEANGRAESFSFVWGVERDGGVRADVRLDEERADVLAALTGDESLKGKDKATLRAKHLFALAKIKGVGWQLLRWYAEVRGE
;
A
#
# COMPACT_ATOMS: atom_id res chain seq x y z
N MET A 1 -3.40 29.92 10.63
CA MET A 1 -2.76 30.06 9.30
C MET A 1 -3.44 29.20 8.23
N ARG A 2 -3.76 27.91 8.50
CA ARG A 2 -4.57 27.04 7.60
C ARG A 2 -5.93 27.64 7.19
N GLU A 3 -6.72 28.13 8.14
CA GLU A 3 -8.05 28.72 7.85
C GLU A 3 -7.99 30.00 6.97
N TYR A 4 -6.93 30.80 7.10
CA TYR A 4 -6.75 32.03 6.32
C TYR A 4 -6.37 31.73 4.86
N VAL A 5 -5.58 30.67 4.66
CA VAL A 5 -5.20 30.16 3.32
C VAL A 5 -6.39 29.47 2.65
N GLU A 6 -7.18 28.70 3.40
CA GLU A 6 -8.40 28.05 2.88
C GLU A 6 -9.47 29.05 2.44
N GLY A 7 -9.68 30.14 3.17
CA GLY A 7 -10.59 31.22 2.78
C GLY A 7 -10.16 31.92 1.48
N TYR A 8 -8.86 32.13 1.29
CA TYR A 8 -8.30 32.75 0.08
C TYR A 8 -8.40 31.84 -1.15
N VAL A 9 -8.12 30.55 -0.99
CA VAL A 9 -8.18 29.58 -2.10
C VAL A 9 -9.62 29.33 -2.56
N LYS A 10 -10.62 29.35 -1.67
CA LYS A 10 -12.04 29.20 -2.06
C LYS A 10 -12.52 30.31 -3.00
N LYS A 11 -11.95 31.51 -2.88
CA LYS A 11 -12.28 32.68 -3.70
C LYS A 11 -11.50 32.74 -5.02
N LEU A 12 -10.50 31.88 -5.17
CA LEU A 12 -9.69 31.78 -6.37
C LEU A 12 -10.54 31.26 -7.55
N ARG A 13 -10.51 31.98 -8.67
CA ARG A 13 -11.08 31.51 -9.94
C ARG A 13 -10.01 30.79 -10.73
N ILE A 14 -10.34 29.61 -11.26
CA ILE A 14 -9.46 28.83 -12.11
C ILE A 14 -10.06 28.84 -13.51
N GLU A 15 -9.35 29.45 -14.45
CA GLU A 15 -9.72 29.47 -15.86
C GLU A 15 -8.71 28.65 -16.65
N HIS A 16 -9.15 28.09 -17.77
CA HIS A 16 -8.28 27.31 -18.63
C HIS A 16 -8.52 27.61 -20.10
N GLU A 17 -7.47 27.42 -20.89
CA GLU A 17 -7.47 27.63 -22.32
C GLU A 17 -6.67 26.50 -22.98
N LEU A 18 -7.29 25.82 -23.94
CA LEU A 18 -6.59 24.87 -24.80
C LEU A 18 -5.91 25.63 -25.94
N ARG A 19 -4.63 25.34 -26.12
CA ARG A 19 -3.78 25.90 -27.17
C ARG A 19 -3.08 24.77 -27.91
N GLU A 20 -2.52 25.11 -29.06
CA GLU A 20 -1.61 24.23 -29.78
C GLU A 20 -0.19 24.80 -29.71
N GLU A 21 0.79 23.95 -29.43
CA GLU A 21 2.21 24.33 -29.47
C GLU A 21 2.99 23.19 -30.15
N GLY A 22 3.54 23.47 -31.34
CA GLY A 22 4.28 22.48 -32.12
C GLY A 22 3.43 21.28 -32.56
N GLY A 23 2.18 21.51 -32.98
CA GLY A 23 1.26 20.46 -33.44
C GLY A 23 0.69 19.58 -32.32
N LYS A 24 0.83 20.00 -31.05
CA LYS A 24 0.37 19.23 -29.89
C LYS A 24 -0.52 20.09 -28.98
N PRO A 25 -1.60 19.50 -28.43
CA PRO A 25 -2.42 20.16 -27.42
C PRO A 25 -1.61 20.54 -26.17
N LYS A 26 -1.86 21.76 -25.71
CA LYS A 26 -1.31 22.37 -24.50
C LYS A 26 -2.45 23.03 -23.74
N LEU A 27 -2.47 22.88 -22.43
CA LEU A 27 -3.43 23.53 -21.56
C LEU A 27 -2.74 24.65 -20.80
N VAL A 28 -3.28 25.86 -20.87
CA VAL A 28 -2.87 26.98 -20.03
C VAL A 28 -3.91 27.14 -18.94
N VAL A 29 -3.51 26.99 -17.67
CA VAL A 29 -4.38 27.20 -16.52
C VAL A 29 -3.97 28.50 -15.83
N ARG A 30 -4.94 29.39 -15.60
CA ARG A 30 -4.76 30.70 -14.97
C ARG A 30 -5.51 30.75 -13.65
N PHE A 31 -4.84 31.26 -12.64
CA PHE A 31 -5.38 31.50 -11.31
C PHE A 31 -5.66 32.99 -11.17
N LYS A 32 -6.91 33.36 -10.91
CA LYS A 32 -7.37 34.74 -10.81
C LYS A 32 -8.00 35.02 -9.46
N ASP A 33 -7.87 36.27 -9.01
CA ASP A 33 -8.63 36.77 -7.86
C ASP A 33 -10.09 37.09 -8.22
N GLU A 34 -10.88 37.53 -7.23
CA GLU A 34 -12.29 37.89 -7.41
C GLU A 34 -12.51 39.03 -8.41
N SER A 35 -11.51 39.91 -8.58
CA SER A 35 -11.55 41.03 -9.54
C SER A 35 -11.20 40.60 -10.97
N GLY A 36 -10.79 39.35 -11.16
CA GLY A 36 -10.38 38.80 -12.46
C GLY A 36 -8.92 39.06 -12.83
N ARG A 37 -8.11 39.61 -11.91
CA ARG A 37 -6.68 39.81 -12.12
C ARG A 37 -5.95 38.47 -12.05
N GLU A 38 -5.10 38.19 -13.03
CA GLU A 38 -4.25 37.01 -13.02
C GLU A 38 -3.19 37.12 -11.91
N LEU A 39 -3.20 36.13 -11.03
CA LEU A 39 -2.23 35.98 -9.94
C LEU A 39 -1.04 35.12 -10.37
N ALA A 40 -1.32 34.05 -11.11
CA ALA A 40 -0.35 33.10 -11.63
C ALA A 40 -0.94 32.24 -12.77
N HIS A 41 -0.09 31.56 -13.53
CA HIS A 41 -0.52 30.55 -14.49
C HIS A 41 0.46 29.38 -14.54
N ILE A 42 0.03 28.25 -15.09
CA ILE A 42 0.86 27.09 -15.37
C ILE A 42 0.47 26.45 -16.70
N ASN A 43 1.46 25.93 -17.42
CA ASN A 43 1.25 25.27 -18.70
C ASN A 43 1.34 23.75 -18.54
N MET A 44 0.32 23.02 -18.95
CA MET A 44 0.30 21.56 -18.92
C MET A 44 0.36 20.98 -20.32
N ARG A 45 1.15 19.91 -20.48
CA ARG A 45 1.35 19.22 -21.76
C ARG A 45 1.58 17.73 -21.58
N TRP A 46 1.45 17.01 -22.67
CA TRP A 46 1.87 15.62 -22.79
C TRP A 46 3.37 15.52 -23.11
N THR A 47 4.11 14.71 -22.36
CA THR A 47 5.55 14.49 -22.58
C THR A 47 5.88 13.31 -23.49
N GLY A 48 4.86 12.60 -23.99
CA GLY A 48 5.01 11.29 -24.62
C GLY A 48 4.73 10.13 -23.67
N ARG A 49 4.82 10.34 -22.35
CA ARG A 49 4.62 9.30 -21.33
C ARG A 49 3.63 9.70 -20.23
N GLU A 50 3.60 10.97 -19.86
CA GLU A 50 2.82 11.48 -18.74
C GLU A 50 2.37 12.93 -18.95
N LEU A 51 1.38 13.36 -18.16
CA LEU A 51 1.02 14.77 -18.04
C LEU A 51 2.06 15.48 -17.16
N ARG A 52 2.50 16.65 -17.61
CA ARG A 52 3.43 17.49 -16.86
C ARG A 52 3.00 18.94 -16.96
N ALA A 53 2.89 19.60 -15.81
CA ALA A 53 2.62 21.03 -15.73
C ALA A 53 3.91 21.77 -15.37
N VAL A 54 4.22 22.84 -16.08
CA VAL A 54 5.46 23.60 -15.95
C VAL A 54 5.18 25.09 -16.01
N PHE A 55 5.76 25.81 -15.07
CA PHE A 55 5.95 27.25 -15.12
C PHE A 55 7.45 27.57 -15.15
N LYS A 56 7.81 28.67 -15.79
CA LYS A 56 9.17 29.19 -15.91
C LYS A 56 9.09 30.71 -15.89
N GLY A 57 9.83 31.37 -14.99
CA GLY A 57 9.82 32.83 -14.90
C GLY A 57 10.63 33.39 -13.73
N ALA A 58 10.21 34.58 -13.27
CA ALA A 58 10.78 35.26 -12.11
C ALA A 58 10.51 34.50 -10.80
N LYS A 59 11.39 34.71 -9.80
CA LYS A 59 11.34 34.01 -8.51
C LYS A 59 10.01 34.23 -7.81
N GLU A 60 9.57 35.48 -7.74
CA GLU A 60 8.37 35.91 -7.02
C GLU A 60 7.11 35.27 -7.61
N ASN A 61 7.06 35.10 -8.94
CA ASN A 61 5.95 34.45 -9.62
C ASN A 61 5.95 32.93 -9.41
N ALA A 62 7.14 32.31 -9.41
CA ALA A 62 7.28 30.88 -9.11
C ALA A 62 6.87 30.57 -7.67
N GLU A 63 7.32 31.36 -6.69
CA GLU A 63 6.96 31.22 -5.28
C GLU A 63 5.46 31.39 -5.07
N ARG A 64 4.85 32.44 -5.65
CA ARG A 64 3.40 32.65 -5.58
C ARG A 64 2.62 31.48 -6.17
N LEU A 65 3.02 31.00 -7.35
CA LEU A 65 2.36 29.85 -7.99
C LEU A 65 2.49 28.59 -7.14
N ALA A 66 3.67 28.30 -6.60
CA ALA A 66 3.88 27.13 -5.75
C ALA A 66 3.05 27.20 -4.46
N SER A 67 2.87 28.39 -3.86
CA SER A 67 1.98 28.58 -2.72
C SER A 67 0.51 28.30 -3.08
N ILE A 68 0.03 28.80 -4.23
CA ILE A 68 -1.34 28.54 -4.70
C ILE A 68 -1.56 27.04 -4.93
N LEU A 69 -0.63 26.39 -5.65
CA LEU A 69 -0.73 24.96 -5.98
C LEU A 69 -0.65 24.08 -4.72
N SER A 70 0.26 24.38 -3.79
CA SER A 70 0.36 23.69 -2.50
C SER A 70 -0.93 23.82 -1.69
N ALA A 71 -1.53 25.00 -1.68
CA ALA A 71 -2.80 25.24 -0.98
C ALA A 71 -4.00 24.54 -1.65
N LEU A 72 -3.88 24.20 -2.94
CA LEU A 72 -4.83 23.36 -3.68
C LEU A 72 -4.56 21.86 -3.54
N GLY A 73 -3.53 21.46 -2.80
CA GLY A 73 -3.17 20.07 -2.51
C GLY A 73 -2.12 19.45 -3.43
N ALA A 74 -1.54 20.20 -4.37
CA ALA A 74 -0.45 19.69 -5.21
C ALA A 74 0.90 19.76 -4.50
N GLU A 75 1.72 18.74 -4.67
CA GLU A 75 3.15 18.84 -4.36
C GLU A 75 3.85 19.73 -5.41
N ALA A 76 4.05 21.01 -5.06
CA ALA A 76 4.63 22.02 -5.93
C ALA A 76 5.95 22.55 -5.34
N GLU A 77 7.06 22.33 -6.06
CA GLU A 77 8.37 22.81 -5.65
C GLU A 77 8.89 23.91 -6.56
N VAL A 78 9.52 24.92 -5.94
CA VAL A 78 10.25 25.99 -6.63
C VAL A 78 11.69 25.55 -6.82
N ARG A 79 12.14 25.49 -8.07
CA ARG A 79 13.53 25.12 -8.41
C ARG A 79 14.18 26.17 -9.29
N LYS A 80 15.45 26.47 -9.03
CA LYS A 80 16.25 27.36 -9.87
C LYS A 80 17.02 26.55 -10.90
N TYR A 81 16.85 26.89 -12.18
CA TYR A 81 17.66 26.36 -13.26
C TYR A 81 18.22 27.52 -14.09
N GLY A 82 19.54 27.68 -14.06
CA GLY A 82 20.22 28.82 -14.67
C GLY A 82 19.75 30.14 -14.07
N ARG A 83 19.18 31.02 -14.89
CA ARG A 83 18.69 32.36 -14.50
C ARG A 83 17.20 32.39 -14.14
N GLU A 84 16.50 31.27 -14.24
CA GLU A 84 15.05 31.21 -14.14
C GLU A 84 14.59 30.29 -13.03
N TRP A 85 13.36 30.55 -12.57
CA TRP A 85 12.69 29.78 -11.55
C TRP A 85 11.55 28.97 -12.15
N TYR A 86 11.46 27.72 -11.74
CA TYR A 86 10.55 26.72 -12.27
C TYR A 86 9.64 26.22 -11.18
N VAL A 87 8.38 25.98 -11.55
CA VAL A 87 7.46 25.13 -10.78
C VAL A 87 7.04 24.00 -11.69
N GLN A 88 7.08 22.77 -11.19
CA GLN A 88 6.75 21.59 -11.97
C GLN A 88 5.83 20.67 -11.19
N LEU A 89 4.78 20.21 -11.85
CA LEU A 89 3.88 19.16 -11.34
C LEU A 89 4.03 17.90 -12.19
N THR A 90 4.12 16.76 -11.51
CA THR A 90 3.96 15.43 -12.10
C THR A 90 2.48 15.12 -12.31
N THR A 91 2.15 14.02 -13.00
CA THR A 91 0.75 13.58 -13.11
C THR A 91 0.13 13.38 -11.73
N ASP A 92 0.88 12.86 -10.75
CA ASP A 92 0.36 12.65 -9.40
C ASP A 92 0.01 13.96 -8.71
N SER A 93 0.90 14.97 -8.74
CA SER A 93 0.62 16.30 -8.20
C SER A 93 -0.54 16.99 -8.93
N ILE A 94 -0.69 16.76 -10.25
CA ILE A 94 -1.84 17.27 -11.04
C ILE A 94 -3.15 16.65 -10.54
N THR A 95 -3.18 15.34 -10.27
CA THR A 95 -4.39 14.63 -9.81
C THR A 95 -4.76 14.91 -8.35
N ALA A 96 -3.81 15.43 -7.57
CA ALA A 96 -4.03 15.81 -6.18
C ALA A 96 -4.93 17.05 -6.01
N ILE A 97 -4.95 17.95 -7.01
CA ILE A 97 -5.83 19.13 -6.97
C ILE A 97 -7.28 18.72 -7.24
N ARG A 98 -8.15 18.99 -6.28
CA ARG A 98 -9.56 18.54 -6.30
C ARG A 98 -10.59 19.59 -6.65
N ARG A 99 -10.15 20.78 -7.08
CA ARG A 99 -11.06 21.81 -7.60
C ARG A 99 -11.72 21.33 -8.90
N VAL A 100 -13.03 21.50 -9.00
CA VAL A 100 -13.81 21.02 -10.15
C VAL A 100 -13.32 21.64 -11.46
N GLU A 101 -13.03 22.94 -11.43
CA GLU A 101 -12.55 23.70 -12.59
C GLU A 101 -11.18 23.20 -13.08
N TRP A 102 -10.33 22.75 -12.15
CA TRP A 102 -9.05 22.13 -12.47
C TRP A 102 -9.24 20.74 -13.09
N ILE A 103 -10.06 19.89 -12.46
CA ILE A 103 -10.34 18.53 -12.95
C ILE A 103 -10.91 18.58 -14.37
N GLU A 104 -11.87 19.48 -14.62
CA GLU A 104 -12.46 19.69 -15.94
C GLU A 104 -11.41 20.12 -16.97
N ALA A 105 -10.54 21.07 -16.61
CA ALA A 105 -9.45 21.52 -17.48
C ALA A 105 -8.49 20.38 -17.86
N VAL A 106 -8.12 19.52 -16.89
CA VAL A 106 -7.24 18.37 -17.15
C VAL A 106 -7.95 17.33 -18.01
N LYS A 107 -9.22 17.03 -17.75
CA LYS A 107 -10.02 16.11 -18.58
C LYS A 107 -10.14 16.63 -20.01
N ALA A 108 -10.37 17.93 -20.21
CA ALA A 108 -10.43 18.56 -21.52
C ALA A 108 -9.11 18.40 -22.30
N LEU A 109 -7.95 18.57 -21.63
CA LEU A 109 -6.65 18.30 -22.26
C LEU A 109 -6.51 16.83 -22.69
N VAL A 110 -6.91 15.88 -21.83
CA VAL A 110 -6.84 14.44 -22.16
C VAL A 110 -7.72 14.09 -23.36
N GLU A 111 -8.93 14.65 -23.43
CA GLU A 111 -9.81 14.50 -24.58
C GLU A 111 -9.19 15.05 -25.86
N GLU A 112 -8.60 16.24 -25.78
CA GLU A 112 -7.97 16.89 -26.93
C GLU A 112 -6.73 16.13 -27.42
N LEU A 113 -5.93 15.58 -26.51
CA LEU A 113 -4.82 14.69 -26.86
C LEU A 113 -5.28 13.43 -27.60
N TYR A 114 -6.43 12.88 -27.22
CA TYR A 114 -7.00 11.71 -27.90
C TYR A 114 -7.54 12.07 -29.28
N LYS A 115 -8.31 13.16 -29.41
CA LYS A 115 -8.86 13.63 -30.70
C LYS A 115 -7.77 13.88 -31.73
N ASN A 116 -6.63 14.43 -31.32
CA ASN A 116 -5.48 14.70 -32.18
C ASN A 116 -4.57 13.47 -32.39
N GLY A 117 -4.96 12.28 -31.95
CA GLY A 117 -4.20 11.04 -32.13
C GLY A 117 -2.87 10.99 -31.36
N VAL A 118 -2.64 11.91 -30.41
CA VAL A 118 -1.40 11.96 -29.62
C VAL A 118 -1.34 10.83 -28.59
N ILE A 119 -2.51 10.37 -28.11
CA ILE A 119 -2.64 9.24 -27.19
C ILE A 119 -3.69 8.25 -27.70
N SER A 120 -3.52 6.97 -27.35
CA SER A 120 -4.50 5.93 -27.66
C SER A 120 -5.73 6.00 -26.75
N VAL A 121 -6.84 5.35 -27.16
CA VAL A 121 -8.06 5.22 -26.35
C VAL A 121 -7.76 4.59 -24.98
N LYS A 122 -6.95 3.53 -24.96
CA LYS A 122 -6.51 2.87 -23.72
C LYS A 122 -5.78 3.86 -22.79
N LYS A 123 -4.94 4.73 -23.35
CA LYS A 123 -4.20 5.71 -22.54
C LYS A 123 -5.10 6.84 -22.04
N LYS A 124 -6.05 7.29 -22.85
CA LYS A 124 -7.11 8.22 -22.42
C LYS A 124 -7.86 7.67 -21.21
N GLU A 125 -8.39 6.45 -21.30
CA GLU A 125 -9.13 5.82 -20.21
C GLU A 125 -8.29 5.68 -18.93
N GLU A 126 -7.00 5.29 -19.06
CA GLU A 126 -6.07 5.21 -17.94
C GLU A 126 -5.87 6.57 -17.25
N LEU A 127 -5.71 7.65 -18.02
CA LEU A 127 -5.53 9.00 -17.48
C LEU A 127 -6.81 9.52 -16.80
N ILE A 128 -7.98 9.30 -17.40
CA ILE A 128 -9.27 9.69 -16.81
C ILE A 128 -9.47 8.98 -15.47
N LYS A 129 -9.24 7.66 -15.40
CA LYS A 129 -9.33 6.89 -14.15
C LYS A 129 -8.36 7.42 -13.07
N LYS A 130 -7.13 7.78 -13.45
CA LYS A 130 -6.16 8.40 -12.52
C LYS A 130 -6.64 9.75 -11.99
N ILE A 131 -7.21 10.60 -12.85
CA ILE A 131 -7.77 11.90 -12.46
C ILE A 131 -8.94 11.72 -11.49
N GLU A 132 -9.80 10.74 -11.73
CA GLU A 132 -10.95 10.43 -10.88
C GLU A 132 -10.53 9.85 -9.53
N ALA A 133 -9.54 8.96 -9.50
CA ALA A 133 -8.96 8.39 -8.28
C ALA A 133 -8.36 9.45 -7.34
N GLY A 134 -7.89 10.56 -7.91
CA GLY A 134 -7.32 11.69 -7.18
C GLY A 134 -5.91 11.41 -6.64
N PRO A 135 -5.55 12.00 -5.48
CA PRO A 135 -4.21 11.91 -4.94
C PRO A 135 -3.84 10.45 -4.67
N ASN A 136 -2.60 10.06 -4.95
CA ASN A 136 -2.09 8.74 -4.62
C ASN A 136 -1.54 8.66 -3.21
N THR A 137 -2.07 9.45 -2.28
CA THR A 137 -1.64 9.44 -0.89
C THR A 137 -2.66 8.73 0.00
N VAL A 138 -2.14 8.05 1.02
CA VAL A 138 -2.89 7.42 2.09
C VAL A 138 -2.36 7.93 3.42
N GLU A 139 -3.26 8.26 4.35
CA GLU A 139 -2.89 8.60 5.71
C GLU A 139 -2.79 7.32 6.54
N ILE A 140 -1.62 7.05 7.11
CA ILE A 140 -1.35 5.92 8.00
C ILE A 140 -0.83 6.50 9.31
N ALA A 141 -1.57 6.31 10.41
CA ALA A 141 -1.23 6.87 11.72
C ALA A 141 -0.95 8.39 11.69
N GLY A 142 -1.71 9.16 10.91
CA GLY A 142 -1.49 10.61 10.75
C GLY A 142 -0.34 11.01 9.82
N VAL A 143 0.35 10.04 9.21
CA VAL A 143 1.42 10.27 8.22
C VAL A 143 0.87 10.10 6.81
N GLU A 144 0.94 11.15 6.00
CA GLU A 144 0.52 11.10 4.60
C GLU A 144 1.60 10.45 3.73
N MET A 145 1.37 9.21 3.31
CA MET A 145 2.31 8.41 2.52
C MET A 145 1.85 8.31 1.07
N SER A 146 2.78 8.47 0.13
CA SER A 146 2.57 8.24 -1.30
C SER A 146 2.50 6.74 -1.61
N VAL A 147 1.63 6.37 -2.55
CA VAL A 147 1.38 4.99 -3.00
C VAL A 147 1.68 4.90 -4.49
N VAL A 148 2.66 4.08 -4.84
CA VAL A 148 3.13 3.95 -6.22
C VAL A 148 3.30 2.48 -6.56
N LYS A 149 2.72 2.05 -7.67
CA LYS A 149 3.10 0.79 -8.31
C LYS A 149 4.37 1.01 -9.12
N ARG A 150 5.39 0.19 -8.86
CA ARG A 150 6.64 0.14 -9.61
C ARG A 150 6.67 -1.09 -10.49
N GLU A 151 7.38 -0.99 -11.61
CA GLU A 151 7.59 -2.09 -12.55
C GLU A 151 9.01 -2.01 -13.12
N LYS A 152 9.78 -3.09 -13.01
CA LYS A 152 11.14 -3.20 -13.56
C LYS A 152 11.40 -4.64 -13.98
N ALA A 153 11.85 -4.81 -15.22
CA ALA A 153 12.22 -6.11 -15.79
C ALA A 153 11.14 -7.21 -15.61
N GLY A 154 9.86 -6.86 -15.75
CA GLY A 154 8.73 -7.79 -15.59
C GLY A 154 8.25 -7.98 -14.14
N SER A 155 9.03 -7.57 -13.15
CA SER A 155 8.63 -7.58 -11.74
C SER A 155 7.83 -6.33 -11.39
N LYS A 156 6.70 -6.51 -10.70
CA LYS A 156 5.84 -5.44 -10.20
C LYS A 156 5.83 -5.46 -8.68
N TRP A 157 5.94 -4.30 -8.05
CA TRP A 157 5.83 -4.18 -6.60
C TRP A 157 5.13 -2.89 -6.20
N LEU A 158 4.57 -2.89 -4.99
CA LEU A 158 3.95 -1.74 -4.39
C LEU A 158 4.97 -1.00 -3.51
N GLU A 159 5.07 0.31 -3.68
CA GLU A 159 5.90 1.20 -2.87
C GLU A 159 4.98 2.18 -2.15
N ILE A 160 4.96 2.11 -0.81
CA ILE A 160 4.26 3.07 0.05
C ILE A 160 5.32 3.80 0.87
N ARG A 161 5.43 5.12 0.69
CA ARG A 161 6.53 5.89 1.28
C ARG A 161 6.16 7.30 1.65
N TYR A 162 6.87 7.82 2.64
CA TYR A 162 6.89 9.22 3.04
C TYR A 162 8.32 9.77 2.94
N GLN A 163 8.49 11.00 2.44
CA GLN A 163 9.79 11.63 2.24
C GLN A 163 9.86 12.96 3.01
N PRO A 164 10.14 12.91 4.32
CA PRO A 164 10.19 14.12 5.14
C PRO A 164 11.34 15.03 4.71
N LYS A 165 11.06 16.34 4.70
CA LYS A 165 12.02 17.40 4.33
C LYS A 165 12.80 17.99 5.52
N SER A 166 12.42 17.62 6.75
CA SER A 166 13.09 18.04 7.97
C SER A 166 13.22 16.89 8.96
N THR A 167 14.21 16.99 9.83
CA THR A 167 14.42 16.05 10.94
C THR A 167 13.18 15.95 11.84
N ASP A 168 12.59 17.09 12.22
CA ASP A 168 11.41 17.10 13.09
C ASP A 168 10.21 16.38 12.47
N ALA A 169 9.99 16.57 11.16
CA ALA A 169 8.91 15.89 10.44
C ALA A 169 9.16 14.38 10.30
N PHE A 170 10.43 13.98 10.20
CA PHE A 170 10.83 12.58 10.20
C PHE A 170 10.57 11.95 11.58
N GLU A 171 11.07 12.57 12.65
CA GLU A 171 10.94 12.04 14.02
C GLU A 171 9.48 11.96 14.47
N ALA A 172 8.67 12.96 14.12
CA ALA A 172 7.23 12.93 14.39
C ALA A 172 6.52 11.77 13.66
N ALA A 173 6.90 11.50 12.40
CA ALA A 173 6.29 10.44 11.61
C ALA A 173 6.69 9.04 12.11
N VAL A 174 7.97 8.82 12.45
CA VAL A 174 8.42 7.56 13.06
C VAL A 174 7.68 7.32 14.37
N LYS A 175 7.65 8.33 15.24
CA LYS A 175 6.97 8.24 16.54
C LYS A 175 5.49 7.91 16.39
N ALA A 176 4.78 8.55 15.45
CA ALA A 176 3.36 8.29 15.23
C ALA A 176 3.09 6.84 14.77
N LEU A 177 3.96 6.28 13.93
CA LEU A 177 3.88 4.87 13.52
C LEU A 177 4.13 3.94 14.73
N GLU A 178 5.18 4.18 15.50
CA GLU A 178 5.53 3.37 16.68
C GLU A 178 4.45 3.40 17.76
N GLU A 179 3.90 4.57 18.07
CA GLU A 179 2.81 4.73 19.06
C GLU A 179 1.51 4.02 18.65
N THR A 180 1.35 3.69 17.36
CA THR A 180 0.21 2.91 16.84
C THR A 180 0.53 1.43 16.64
N GLY A 181 1.70 1.00 17.12
CA GLY A 181 2.15 -0.39 17.10
C GLY A 181 2.69 -0.87 15.75
N PHE A 182 3.16 0.05 14.89
CA PHE A 182 4.11 -0.31 13.85
C PHE A 182 5.50 -0.43 14.48
N GLU A 183 6.37 -1.23 13.89
CA GLU A 183 7.71 -1.50 14.43
C GLU A 183 8.72 -1.26 13.31
N ASP A 184 9.75 -0.44 13.57
CA ASP A 184 10.83 -0.20 12.62
C ASP A 184 11.62 -1.51 12.38
N GLY A 185 12.06 -1.72 11.15
CA GLY A 185 12.67 -2.97 10.69
C GLY A 185 11.67 -4.08 10.39
N VAL A 186 10.46 -4.09 10.97
CA VAL A 186 9.44 -5.12 10.75
C VAL A 186 8.34 -4.64 9.81
N HIS A 187 7.65 -3.57 10.18
CA HIS A 187 6.49 -3.04 9.45
C HIS A 187 6.86 -1.90 8.52
N PHE A 188 7.90 -1.14 8.84
CA PHE A 188 8.46 -0.08 8.02
C PHE A 188 9.99 -0.06 8.13
N THR A 189 10.64 0.70 7.25
CA THR A 189 12.04 1.11 7.40
C THR A 189 12.12 2.62 7.37
N ALA A 190 12.95 3.19 8.24
CA ALA A 190 13.15 4.62 8.32
C ALA A 190 14.64 4.99 8.16
N LYS A 191 14.94 5.90 7.22
CA LYS A 191 16.24 6.55 7.08
C LYS A 191 16.09 8.04 7.36
N LYS A 192 16.80 8.51 8.40
CA LYS A 192 16.79 9.92 8.81
C LYS A 192 17.37 10.80 7.68
N PRO A 193 16.85 12.03 7.48
CA PRO A 193 17.49 12.99 6.60
C PRO A 193 18.90 13.33 7.10
N GLU A 194 19.88 13.29 6.20
CA GLU A 194 21.24 13.77 6.44
C GLU A 194 21.50 15.00 5.55
N LYS A 195 22.47 15.86 5.90
CA LYS A 195 22.71 17.21 5.34
C LYS A 195 22.17 17.48 3.92
N GLU A 196 22.53 16.64 2.95
CA GLU A 196 22.13 16.78 1.53
C GLU A 196 21.21 15.65 1.03
N GLU A 197 20.98 14.60 1.83
CA GLU A 197 20.17 13.44 1.47
C GLU A 197 18.83 13.46 2.22
N GLY A 198 17.74 13.55 1.46
CA GLY A 198 16.39 13.54 2.04
C GLY A 198 16.10 12.23 2.80
N GLY A 199 15.41 12.36 3.93
CA GLY A 199 14.96 11.22 4.71
C GLY A 199 13.84 10.46 3.99
N HIS A 200 13.63 9.22 4.39
CA HIS A 200 12.53 8.42 3.88
C HIS A 200 12.02 7.43 4.91
N ILE A 201 10.71 7.17 4.85
CA ILE A 201 10.04 6.10 5.58
C ILE A 201 9.31 5.26 4.55
N TYR A 202 9.63 3.96 4.47
CA TYR A 202 8.98 3.00 3.58
C TYR A 202 8.15 2.01 4.40
N LEU A 203 6.90 1.79 4.02
CA LEU A 203 6.15 0.66 4.55
C LEU A 203 6.73 -0.63 3.93
N LYS A 204 7.09 -1.61 4.77
CA LYS A 204 7.59 -2.90 4.30
C LYS A 204 6.41 -3.73 3.81
N ILE A 205 6.42 -4.13 2.54
CA ILE A 205 5.36 -4.94 1.95
C ILE A 205 5.81 -6.41 1.95
N PRO A 206 5.00 -7.37 2.44
CA PRO A 206 3.60 -7.22 2.87
C PRO A 206 3.40 -6.88 4.35
N ALA A 207 4.44 -6.95 5.19
CA ALA A 207 4.37 -6.86 6.65
C ALA A 207 3.54 -5.66 7.18
N GLY A 208 3.83 -4.45 6.71
CA GLY A 208 3.12 -3.24 7.12
C GLY A 208 1.67 -3.19 6.65
N LEU A 209 1.33 -3.84 5.53
CA LEU A 209 -0.07 -4.01 5.11
C LEU A 209 -0.80 -5.01 6.00
N TRP A 210 -0.14 -6.07 6.43
CA TRP A 210 -0.72 -7.02 7.39
C TRP A 210 -1.00 -6.37 8.73
N ARG A 211 -0.08 -5.56 9.23
CA ARG A 211 -0.29 -4.78 10.45
C ARG A 211 -1.46 -3.80 10.31
N LEU A 212 -1.56 -3.14 9.17
CA LEU A 212 -2.67 -2.23 8.89
C LEU A 212 -4.03 -2.97 8.87
N GLU A 213 -4.08 -4.15 8.27
CA GLU A 213 -5.28 -5.01 8.24
C GLU A 213 -5.62 -5.57 9.63
N GLU A 214 -4.62 -5.94 10.43
CA GLU A 214 -4.81 -6.36 11.81
C GLU A 214 -5.47 -5.25 12.64
N LEU A 215 -4.94 -4.02 12.57
CA LEU A 215 -5.51 -2.85 13.25
C LEU A 215 -6.94 -2.55 12.77
N ARG A 216 -7.21 -2.68 11.46
CA ARG A 216 -8.57 -2.57 10.92
C ARG A 216 -9.51 -3.57 11.58
N ARG A 217 -9.09 -4.83 11.73
CA ARG A 217 -9.90 -5.89 12.35
C ARG A 217 -10.06 -5.74 13.86
N GLN A 218 -9.14 -5.04 14.52
CA GLN A 218 -9.29 -4.61 15.90
C GLN A 218 -10.24 -3.40 16.07
N GLY A 219 -10.82 -2.87 14.98
CA GLY A 219 -11.75 -1.76 15.00
C GLY A 219 -11.08 -0.38 15.03
N VAL A 220 -9.79 -0.30 14.68
CA VAL A 220 -9.07 0.98 14.61
C VAL A 220 -9.56 1.77 13.40
N GLY A 221 -10.39 2.79 13.64
CA GLY A 221 -11.12 3.50 12.58
C GLY A 221 -10.24 4.21 11.55
N TRP A 222 -9.05 4.70 11.92
CA TRP A 222 -8.13 5.29 10.94
C TRP A 222 -7.49 4.22 10.03
N ALA A 223 -7.26 3.00 10.55
CA ALA A 223 -6.73 1.90 9.76
C ALA A 223 -7.76 1.41 8.73
N GLU A 224 -9.04 1.37 9.10
CA GLU A 224 -10.13 1.11 8.14
C GLU A 224 -10.14 2.12 6.99
N LYS A 225 -10.05 3.41 7.32
CA LYS A 225 -9.97 4.48 6.31
C LYS A 225 -8.74 4.32 5.42
N ALA A 226 -7.59 3.97 5.99
CA ALA A 226 -6.34 3.77 5.26
C ALA A 226 -6.42 2.59 4.28
N VAL A 227 -6.92 1.42 4.72
CA VAL A 227 -7.12 0.25 3.85
C VAL A 227 -8.10 0.57 2.73
N ARG A 228 -9.25 1.17 3.06
CA ARG A 228 -10.23 1.59 2.04
C ARG A 228 -9.60 2.54 1.02
N ARG A 229 -8.82 3.53 1.49
CA ARG A 229 -8.15 4.49 0.61
C ARG A 229 -7.13 3.80 -0.30
N LEU A 230 -6.35 2.86 0.22
CA LEU A 230 -5.43 2.05 -0.58
C LEU A 230 -6.16 1.29 -1.68
N GLU A 231 -7.29 0.66 -1.37
CA GLU A 231 -8.09 -0.05 -2.36
C GLU A 231 -8.69 0.88 -3.41
N GLU A 232 -9.21 2.05 -3.03
CA GLU A 232 -9.70 3.08 -3.97
C GLU A 232 -8.60 3.53 -4.95
N ILE A 233 -7.40 3.83 -4.42
CA ILE A 233 -6.23 4.19 -5.24
C ILE A 233 -5.87 3.04 -6.18
N ALA A 234 -5.81 1.80 -5.67
CA ALA A 234 -5.40 0.64 -6.44
C ALA A 234 -6.40 0.30 -7.56
N ARG A 235 -7.72 0.42 -7.31
CA ARG A 235 -8.76 0.26 -8.34
C ARG A 235 -8.66 1.36 -9.39
N GLY A 236 -8.56 2.62 -8.96
CA GLY A 236 -8.47 3.78 -9.86
C GLY A 236 -7.20 3.80 -10.71
N ARG A 237 -6.14 3.14 -10.26
CA ARG A 237 -4.82 3.12 -10.93
C ARG A 237 -4.44 1.76 -11.53
N GLY A 238 -5.35 0.78 -11.50
CA GLY A 238 -5.18 -0.51 -12.18
C GLY A 238 -4.13 -1.42 -11.55
N PHE A 239 -4.05 -1.45 -10.22
CA PHE A 239 -3.17 -2.35 -9.47
C PHE A 239 -3.83 -3.04 -8.27
N TYR A 240 -5.16 -3.09 -8.26
CA TYR A 240 -5.92 -3.73 -7.18
C TYR A 240 -5.48 -5.18 -6.92
N ASP A 241 -5.31 -5.99 -7.96
CA ASP A 241 -4.92 -7.41 -7.79
C ASP A 241 -3.58 -7.56 -7.05
N LEU A 242 -2.62 -6.66 -7.31
CA LEU A 242 -1.32 -6.65 -6.62
C LEU A 242 -1.46 -6.26 -5.14
N LEU A 243 -2.30 -5.27 -4.84
CA LEU A 243 -2.58 -4.88 -3.46
C LEU A 243 -3.31 -6.01 -2.71
N ASP A 244 -4.30 -6.62 -3.36
CA ASP A 244 -5.12 -7.69 -2.78
C ASP A 244 -4.29 -8.96 -2.53
N GLU A 245 -3.36 -9.31 -3.42
CA GLU A 245 -2.39 -10.40 -3.20
C GLU A 245 -1.60 -10.21 -1.89
N HIS A 246 -1.16 -8.99 -1.62
CA HIS A 246 -0.43 -8.69 -0.38
C HIS A 246 -1.34 -8.67 0.85
N LEU A 247 -2.58 -8.17 0.75
CA LEU A 247 -3.51 -8.09 1.88
C LEU A 247 -4.17 -9.42 2.22
N LYS A 248 -4.36 -10.30 1.23
CA LYS A 248 -5.15 -11.53 1.36
C LYS A 248 -4.75 -12.40 2.55
N PRO A 249 -3.45 -12.67 2.83
CA PRO A 249 -3.07 -13.45 4.01
C PRO A 249 -3.59 -12.85 5.32
N ALA A 250 -3.53 -11.54 5.51
CA ALA A 250 -4.03 -10.86 6.70
C ALA A 250 -5.56 -10.77 6.75
N LYS A 251 -6.22 -10.59 5.59
CA LYS A 251 -7.70 -10.64 5.49
C LYS A 251 -8.24 -12.01 5.89
N GLU A 252 -7.53 -13.08 5.55
CA GLU A 252 -7.91 -14.47 5.84
C GLU A 252 -7.40 -14.97 7.21
N ALA A 253 -6.51 -14.24 7.87
CA ALA A 253 -5.90 -14.67 9.13
C ALA A 253 -6.96 -14.96 10.20
N GLU A 254 -6.82 -16.03 10.97
CA GLU A 254 -7.74 -16.32 12.10
C GLU A 254 -9.25 -16.26 11.76
N THR A 255 -9.63 -16.57 10.53
CA THR A 255 -11.04 -16.61 10.08
C THR A 255 -11.70 -17.97 10.31
N ILE A 256 -10.89 -19.01 10.53
CA ILE A 256 -11.33 -20.38 10.75
C ILE A 256 -11.20 -20.70 12.25
N ASP A 257 -12.31 -21.04 12.89
CA ASP A 257 -12.28 -21.63 14.23
C ASP A 257 -11.93 -23.13 14.11
N PRO A 258 -10.78 -23.59 14.64
CA PRO A 258 -10.40 -25.00 14.53
C PRO A 258 -11.25 -25.92 15.40
N ARG A 259 -11.99 -25.37 16.37
CA ARG A 259 -12.69 -26.17 17.38
C ARG A 259 -13.86 -26.92 16.76
N GLY A 260 -13.83 -28.25 16.90
CA GLY A 260 -14.84 -29.14 16.34
C GLY A 260 -14.61 -29.50 14.87
N MET A 261 -13.53 -29.02 14.23
CA MET A 261 -13.13 -29.52 12.92
C MET A 261 -12.83 -31.03 13.01
N VAL A 262 -13.36 -31.80 12.06
CA VAL A 262 -13.22 -33.26 12.03
C VAL A 262 -12.23 -33.64 10.94
N ALA A 263 -11.17 -34.36 11.32
CA ALA A 263 -10.32 -35.09 10.40
C ALA A 263 -10.83 -36.52 10.32
N GLU A 264 -11.29 -36.94 9.14
CA GLU A 264 -11.87 -38.25 8.90
C GLU A 264 -11.22 -38.91 7.68
N ASP A 265 -10.77 -40.15 7.87
CA ASP A 265 -10.36 -41.07 6.80
C ASP A 265 -11.10 -42.39 7.03
N LYS A 266 -12.16 -42.59 6.26
CA LYS A 266 -13.02 -43.78 6.37
C LYS A 266 -12.30 -45.05 5.93
N GLU A 267 -11.33 -44.95 5.02
CA GLU A 267 -10.61 -46.11 4.51
C GLU A 267 -9.64 -46.63 5.57
N ARG A 268 -9.05 -45.73 6.37
CA ARG A 268 -8.15 -46.07 7.48
C ARG A 268 -8.85 -46.16 8.84
N GLY A 269 -10.14 -45.85 8.92
CA GLY A 269 -10.92 -45.87 10.15
C GLY A 269 -10.56 -44.75 11.14
N ILE A 270 -10.02 -43.64 10.64
CA ILE A 270 -9.56 -42.51 11.45
C ILE A 270 -10.69 -41.51 11.61
N ARG A 271 -10.92 -41.08 12.85
CA ARG A 271 -11.79 -39.96 13.17
C ARG A 271 -11.23 -39.19 14.37
N ALA A 272 -10.74 -37.99 14.09
CA ALA A 272 -10.19 -37.08 15.08
C ALA A 272 -10.96 -35.75 15.07
N VAL A 273 -11.22 -35.19 16.26
CA VAL A 273 -11.89 -33.89 16.44
C VAL A 273 -10.90 -32.90 17.03
N ILE A 274 -10.60 -31.83 16.29
CA ILE A 274 -9.67 -30.80 16.74
C ILE A 274 -10.30 -30.01 17.88
N ARG A 275 -9.56 -29.88 18.99
CA ARG A 275 -9.98 -29.21 20.22
C ARG A 275 -9.40 -27.82 20.35
N ASP A 276 -8.14 -27.62 19.96
CA ASP A 276 -7.51 -26.30 19.96
C ASP A 276 -6.27 -26.29 19.06
N VAL A 277 -5.90 -25.11 18.59
CA VAL A 277 -4.63 -24.87 17.89
C VAL A 277 -4.06 -23.57 18.43
N LYS A 278 -2.84 -23.62 18.95
CA LYS A 278 -2.19 -22.47 19.57
C LYS A 278 -0.73 -22.34 19.14
N ALA A 279 -0.24 -21.10 19.20
CA ALA A 279 1.13 -20.76 18.87
C ALA A 279 1.86 -20.43 20.17
N GLU A 280 3.00 -21.11 20.35
CA GLU A 280 3.98 -20.89 21.40
C GLU A 280 5.30 -20.47 20.74
N TRP A 281 6.27 -20.06 21.54
CA TRP A 281 7.59 -19.64 21.05
C TRP A 281 8.69 -20.56 21.58
N GLU A 282 9.55 -21.02 20.68
CA GLU A 282 10.79 -21.71 20.99
C GLU A 282 11.96 -20.83 20.53
N GLY A 283 12.40 -19.93 21.41
CA GLY A 283 13.29 -18.83 21.04
C GLY A 283 12.57 -17.84 20.11
N ASN A 284 13.14 -17.56 18.94
CA ASN A 284 12.56 -16.69 17.92
C ASN A 284 11.74 -17.47 16.86
N ARG A 285 11.34 -18.71 17.17
CA ARG A 285 10.64 -19.60 16.23
C ARG A 285 9.25 -19.95 16.76
N PRO A 286 8.20 -19.84 15.93
CA PRO A 286 6.87 -20.21 16.35
C PRO A 286 6.74 -21.73 16.36
N ARG A 287 6.30 -22.26 17.51
CA ARG A 287 5.90 -23.63 17.73
C ARG A 287 4.37 -23.71 17.68
N VAL A 288 3.83 -24.43 16.72
CA VAL A 288 2.40 -24.70 16.65
C VAL A 288 2.10 -25.95 17.45
N VAL A 289 1.14 -25.87 18.36
CA VAL A 289 0.63 -26.98 19.16
C VAL A 289 -0.82 -27.24 18.74
N VAL A 290 -1.10 -28.49 18.38
CA VAL A 290 -2.43 -28.96 17.97
C VAL A 290 -2.93 -29.94 19.02
N GLU A 291 -4.11 -29.66 19.56
CA GLU A 291 -4.82 -30.51 20.51
C GLU A 291 -6.06 -31.08 19.83
N TYR A 292 -6.28 -32.39 19.95
CA TYR A 292 -7.39 -33.08 19.32
C TYR A 292 -7.85 -34.27 20.16
N GLU A 293 -9.00 -34.84 19.81
CA GLU A 293 -9.50 -36.06 20.40
C GLU A 293 -9.67 -37.13 19.33
N ALA A 294 -9.06 -38.29 19.54
CA ALA A 294 -9.21 -39.46 18.69
C ALA A 294 -9.52 -40.68 19.57
N ASN A 295 -10.48 -41.50 19.14
CA ASN A 295 -10.86 -42.73 19.86
C ASN A 295 -11.17 -42.52 21.37
N GLY A 296 -11.77 -41.36 21.71
CA GLY A 296 -12.11 -40.99 23.09
C GLY A 296 -10.92 -40.58 23.97
N ARG A 297 -9.74 -40.34 23.38
CA ARG A 297 -8.53 -39.91 24.08
C ARG A 297 -8.12 -38.52 23.61
N ALA A 298 -7.70 -37.69 24.56
CA ALA A 298 -7.09 -36.40 24.26
C ALA A 298 -5.65 -36.63 23.83
N GLU A 299 -5.32 -36.13 22.64
CA GLU A 299 -4.02 -36.27 22.00
C GLU A 299 -3.49 -34.88 21.60
N SER A 300 -2.17 -34.78 21.46
CA SER A 300 -1.56 -33.55 20.99
C SER A 300 -0.27 -33.81 20.22
N PHE A 301 0.05 -32.90 19.31
CA PHE A 301 1.37 -32.86 18.68
C PHE A 301 1.78 -31.42 18.41
N SER A 302 3.07 -31.22 18.14
CA SER A 302 3.61 -29.89 17.88
C SER A 302 4.71 -29.93 16.85
N PHE A 303 4.93 -28.80 16.19
CA PHE A 303 6.04 -28.60 15.28
C PHE A 303 6.52 -27.16 15.32
N VAL A 304 7.79 -26.96 14.99
CA VAL A 304 8.48 -25.68 15.10
C VAL A 304 8.88 -25.22 13.71
N TRP A 305 8.53 -23.98 13.37
CA TRP A 305 8.99 -23.36 12.13
C TRP A 305 10.43 -22.87 12.24
N GLY A 306 11.19 -23.00 11.18
CA GLY A 306 12.54 -22.47 11.06
C GLY A 306 12.77 -21.87 9.69
N VAL A 307 13.93 -21.25 9.54
CA VAL A 307 14.40 -20.62 8.30
C VAL A 307 15.48 -21.52 7.69
N GLU A 308 15.34 -21.84 6.41
CA GLU A 308 16.33 -22.56 5.62
C GLU A 308 17.46 -21.61 5.17
N ARG A 309 18.59 -22.17 4.73
CA ARG A 309 19.76 -21.38 4.31
C ARG A 309 19.50 -20.44 3.12
N ASP A 310 18.47 -20.74 2.32
CA ASP A 310 18.03 -19.95 1.18
C ASP A 310 16.92 -18.92 1.53
N GLY A 311 16.61 -18.76 2.83
CA GLY A 311 15.55 -17.88 3.30
C GLY A 311 14.13 -18.46 3.13
N GLY A 312 14.00 -19.74 2.76
CA GLY A 312 12.74 -20.48 2.82
C GLY A 312 12.29 -20.69 4.28
N VAL A 313 10.98 -20.83 4.50
CA VAL A 313 10.44 -21.25 5.81
C VAL A 313 10.01 -22.70 5.78
N ARG A 314 10.33 -23.44 6.84
CA ARG A 314 10.10 -24.88 6.93
C ARG A 314 9.76 -25.32 8.34
N ALA A 315 8.92 -26.34 8.45
CA ALA A 315 8.77 -27.13 9.67
C ALA A 315 8.79 -28.62 9.31
N ASP A 316 9.56 -29.42 10.05
CA ASP A 316 9.52 -30.88 9.92
C ASP A 316 8.67 -31.47 11.04
N VAL A 317 7.74 -32.35 10.67
CA VAL A 317 6.77 -32.93 11.60
C VAL A 317 6.84 -34.45 11.49
N ARG A 318 6.95 -35.12 12.64
CA ARG A 318 6.74 -36.57 12.74
C ARG A 318 5.26 -36.84 12.91
N LEU A 319 4.72 -37.71 12.07
CA LEU A 319 3.32 -38.01 11.98
C LEU A 319 3.10 -39.51 12.22
N ASP A 320 1.93 -39.83 12.75
CA ASP A 320 1.28 -41.12 12.57
C ASP A 320 0.05 -40.88 11.66
N GLU A 321 -0.71 -41.93 11.36
CA GLU A 321 -1.86 -41.78 10.46
C GLU A 321 -2.88 -40.77 11.00
N GLU A 322 -3.16 -40.78 12.32
CA GLU A 322 -4.11 -39.83 12.94
C GLU A 322 -3.63 -38.38 12.82
N ARG A 323 -2.36 -38.09 13.16
CA ARG A 323 -1.78 -36.73 13.06
C ARG A 323 -1.69 -36.25 11.62
N ALA A 324 -1.41 -37.14 10.68
CA ALA A 324 -1.36 -36.82 9.26
C ALA A 324 -2.71 -36.31 8.76
N ASP A 325 -3.80 -36.98 9.14
CA ASP A 325 -5.16 -36.59 8.82
C ASP A 325 -5.59 -35.29 9.51
N VAL A 326 -5.22 -35.10 10.79
CA VAL A 326 -5.46 -33.83 11.50
C VAL A 326 -4.73 -32.67 10.81
N LEU A 327 -3.47 -32.86 10.43
CA LEU A 327 -2.69 -31.82 9.76
C LEU A 327 -3.19 -31.55 8.33
N ALA A 328 -3.64 -32.58 7.61
CA ALA A 328 -4.31 -32.41 6.33
C ALA A 328 -5.57 -31.55 6.47
N ALA A 329 -6.41 -31.82 7.47
CA ALA A 329 -7.63 -31.03 7.73
C ALA A 329 -7.33 -29.56 8.06
N LEU A 330 -6.29 -29.28 8.85
CA LEU A 330 -5.89 -27.91 9.21
C LEU A 330 -5.27 -27.14 8.05
N THR A 331 -4.58 -27.82 7.13
CA THR A 331 -3.86 -27.18 6.01
C THR A 331 -4.62 -27.23 4.68
N GLY A 332 -5.62 -28.09 4.56
CA GLY A 332 -6.28 -28.44 3.31
C GLY A 332 -5.38 -29.23 2.35
N ASP A 333 -4.23 -29.74 2.80
CA ASP A 333 -3.31 -30.54 1.97
C ASP A 333 -3.54 -32.04 2.19
N GLU A 334 -4.45 -32.60 1.39
CA GLU A 334 -4.78 -34.04 1.39
C GLU A 334 -3.56 -34.92 1.11
N SER A 335 -2.49 -34.40 0.48
CA SER A 335 -1.27 -35.17 0.26
C SER A 335 -0.51 -35.49 1.54
N LEU A 336 -0.90 -34.90 2.68
CA LEU A 336 -0.32 -35.21 3.99
C LEU A 336 -0.87 -36.51 4.58
N LYS A 337 -2.06 -36.96 4.17
CA LYS A 337 -2.72 -38.15 4.73
C LYS A 337 -1.86 -39.41 4.57
N GLY A 338 -1.81 -40.22 5.64
CA GLY A 338 -1.08 -41.49 5.67
C GLY A 338 0.45 -41.35 5.63
N LYS A 339 1.01 -40.15 5.82
CA LYS A 339 2.45 -39.95 5.94
C LYS A 339 2.92 -40.16 7.38
N ASP A 340 4.12 -40.72 7.52
CA ASP A 340 4.87 -40.87 8.78
C ASP A 340 5.73 -39.63 9.12
N LYS A 341 5.98 -38.79 8.11
CA LYS A 341 6.67 -37.50 8.24
C LYS A 341 6.21 -36.53 7.18
N ALA A 342 6.18 -35.25 7.53
CA ALA A 342 5.89 -34.17 6.60
C ALA A 342 6.88 -33.03 6.73
N THR A 343 7.19 -32.43 5.59
CA THR A 343 7.91 -31.15 5.51
C THR A 343 6.93 -30.07 5.09
N LEU A 344 6.61 -29.19 6.03
CA LEU A 344 5.78 -28.02 5.80
C LEU A 344 6.61 -26.88 5.22
N ARG A 345 5.95 -26.01 4.46
CA ARG A 345 6.53 -24.92 3.66
C ARG A 345 5.60 -23.71 3.75
N ALA A 346 6.00 -22.57 3.19
CA ALA A 346 5.22 -21.32 3.21
C ALA A 346 3.71 -21.49 2.89
N LYS A 347 3.35 -22.32 1.90
CA LYS A 347 1.93 -22.59 1.59
C LYS A 347 1.13 -23.14 2.79
N HIS A 348 1.74 -24.01 3.59
CA HIS A 348 1.14 -24.59 4.78
C HIS A 348 1.12 -23.58 5.94
N LEU A 349 2.14 -22.72 6.03
CA LEU A 349 2.13 -21.61 6.99
C LEU A 349 0.95 -20.67 6.72
N PHE A 350 0.71 -20.29 5.46
CA PHE A 350 -0.43 -19.44 5.10
C PHE A 350 -1.77 -20.14 5.27
N ALA A 351 -1.85 -21.46 5.09
CA ALA A 351 -3.06 -22.22 5.40
C ALA A 351 -3.35 -22.20 6.91
N LEU A 352 -2.33 -22.50 7.74
CA LEU A 352 -2.42 -22.42 9.20
C LEU A 352 -2.68 -20.99 9.68
N ALA A 353 -2.22 -19.98 8.95
CA ALA A 353 -2.46 -18.59 9.32
C ALA A 353 -3.95 -18.24 9.38
N LYS A 354 -4.80 -19.00 8.67
CA LYS A 354 -6.27 -18.84 8.70
C LYS A 354 -6.89 -19.35 10.00
N ILE A 355 -6.17 -20.20 10.74
CA ILE A 355 -6.66 -20.81 11.97
C ILE A 355 -6.56 -19.80 13.12
N LYS A 356 -7.66 -19.64 13.84
CA LYS A 356 -7.76 -18.77 15.01
C LYS A 356 -6.77 -19.19 16.10
N GLY A 357 -6.05 -18.22 16.68
CA GLY A 357 -5.09 -18.44 17.77
C GLY A 357 -3.64 -18.55 17.32
N VAL A 358 -3.38 -18.76 16.02
CA VAL A 358 -2.01 -18.85 15.46
C VAL A 358 -1.73 -17.86 14.35
N GLY A 359 -2.77 -17.29 13.76
CA GLY A 359 -2.69 -16.60 12.47
C GLY A 359 -1.74 -15.43 12.44
N TRP A 360 -1.99 -14.46 13.31
CA TRP A 360 -1.19 -13.23 13.36
C TRP A 360 0.25 -13.49 13.77
N GLN A 361 0.49 -14.44 14.68
CA GLN A 361 1.84 -14.80 15.11
C GLN A 361 2.66 -15.40 13.96
N LEU A 362 2.06 -16.30 13.18
CA LEU A 362 2.72 -16.91 12.02
C LEU A 362 3.01 -15.88 10.92
N LEU A 363 2.07 -14.97 10.64
CA LEU A 363 2.27 -13.91 9.65
C LEU A 363 3.36 -12.93 10.09
N ARG A 364 3.35 -12.51 11.36
CA ARG A 364 4.38 -11.62 11.93
C ARG A 364 5.77 -12.27 11.81
N TRP A 365 5.92 -13.50 12.29
CA TRP A 365 7.19 -14.22 12.21
C TRP A 365 7.66 -14.38 10.76
N TYR A 366 6.75 -14.77 9.85
CA TYR A 366 7.07 -14.90 8.43
C TYR A 366 7.57 -13.57 7.82
N ALA A 367 6.94 -12.45 8.19
CA ALA A 367 7.38 -11.13 7.76
C ALA A 367 8.76 -10.75 8.29
N GLU A 368 9.05 -11.03 9.57
CA GLU A 368 10.34 -10.77 10.20
C GLU A 368 11.47 -11.52 9.48
N VAL A 369 11.32 -12.83 9.24
CA VAL A 369 12.37 -13.66 8.64
C VAL A 369 12.52 -13.50 7.12
N ARG A 370 11.52 -12.90 6.45
CA ARG A 370 11.57 -12.57 5.01
C ARG A 370 11.98 -11.13 4.74
N GLY A 371 12.03 -10.30 5.78
CA GLY A 371 12.25 -8.86 5.70
C GLY A 371 13.71 -8.44 5.69
N GLU A 372 14.67 -9.37 5.74
CA GLU A 372 16.12 -9.10 5.63
C GLU A 372 16.64 -9.13 4.20
#